data_AF-A0A4S8KPS7-F1
#
_entry.id   AF-A0A4S8KPS7-F1
#
_cell.length_a   1.000
_cell.length_b   1.000
_cell.length_c   1.000
_cell.angle_alpha   90.00
_cell.angle_beta   90.00
_cell.angle_gamma   90.00
#
_symmetry.space_group_name_H-M   'P 1'
#
loop_
_entity.id
_entity.type
_entity.pdbx_description
1 polymer ?
#
loop_
_entity_poly.entity_id
_entity_poly.type
_entity_poly.pdbx_seq_one_letter_code
_entity_poly.pdbx_strand_id
1 'polypeptide(L)'
;DLYLSELLRLDGRHYSIPQTTCPDCSTPFISLSYRCLGYEDSRLYCKACLLKNHAQIPFRKIQWNGSFFCHDTLHDLGFVLLLGHPTGQICPCASLAPRKLVALDVTGIHML
;
A
#
# COMPACT_ATOMS: atom_id res chain seq x y z
N ASP A 1 2.17 30.65 -6.37
CA ASP A 1 1.00 30.07 -5.68
C ASP A 1 0.53 28.72 -6.24
N LEU A 2 0.49 28.49 -7.56
CA LEU A 2 0.07 27.20 -8.16
C LEU A 2 0.92 25.98 -7.75
N TYR A 3 2.23 26.16 -7.59
CA TYR A 3 3.16 25.08 -7.21
C TYR A 3 2.91 24.56 -5.79
N LEU A 4 2.72 25.48 -4.83
CA LEU A 4 2.44 25.12 -3.44
C LEU A 4 1.09 24.42 -3.31
N SER A 5 0.06 24.87 -4.04
CA SER A 5 -1.23 24.19 -4.06
C SER A 5 -1.14 22.77 -4.62
N GLU A 6 -0.29 22.54 -5.62
CA GLU A 6 -0.11 21.21 -6.21
C GLU A 6 0.64 20.26 -5.27
N LEU A 7 1.69 20.76 -4.58
CA LEU A 7 2.37 20.00 -3.52
C LEU A 7 1.40 19.60 -2.40
N LEU A 8 0.61 20.55 -1.89
CA LEU A 8 -0.39 20.28 -0.86
C LEU A 8 -1.49 19.32 -1.35
N ARG A 9 -1.83 19.35 -2.64
CA ARG A 9 -2.78 18.41 -3.26
C ARG A 9 -2.21 16.99 -3.29
N LEU A 10 -0.92 16.85 -3.60
CA LEU A 10 -0.22 15.56 -3.62
C LEU A 10 0.00 15.00 -2.22
N ASP A 11 0.25 15.85 -1.22
CA ASP A 11 0.42 15.44 0.19
C ASP A 11 -0.92 15.17 0.89
N GLY A 12 -1.99 15.83 0.46
CA GLY A 12 -3.33 15.70 1.02
C GLY A 12 -4.13 14.49 0.51
N ARG A 13 -5.31 14.28 1.11
CA ARG A 13 -6.38 13.50 0.47
C ARG A 13 -6.85 14.33 -0.71
N HIS A 14 -6.78 13.76 -1.91
CA HIS A 14 -7.15 14.41 -3.17
C HIS A 14 -8.39 15.31 -2.98
N TYR A 15 -8.21 16.64 -3.14
CA TYR A 15 -9.16 17.67 -2.70
C TYR A 15 -10.56 17.59 -3.35
N SER A 16 -10.68 16.83 -4.44
CA SER A 16 -11.78 16.99 -5.38
C SER A 16 -12.95 16.03 -5.14
N ILE A 17 -12.76 14.86 -4.51
CA ILE A 17 -13.84 13.88 -4.30
C ILE A 17 -13.58 13.07 -3.03
N PRO A 18 -14.51 13.00 -2.06
CA PRO A 18 -14.40 12.05 -0.96
C PRO A 18 -14.47 10.63 -1.54
N GLN A 19 -13.33 9.94 -1.58
CA GLN A 19 -13.30 8.52 -1.90
C GLN A 19 -13.92 7.76 -0.72
N THR A 20 -15.17 7.36 -0.88
CA THR A 20 -15.94 6.59 0.11
C THR A 20 -15.88 5.09 -0.15
N THR A 21 -15.43 4.68 -1.33
CA THR A 21 -15.32 3.29 -1.76
C THR A 21 -13.93 2.97 -2.31
N CYS A 22 -13.54 1.70 -2.17
CA CYS A 22 -12.32 1.18 -2.78
C CYS A 22 -12.48 1.10 -4.31
N PRO A 23 -11.51 1.60 -5.10
CA PRO A 23 -11.62 1.59 -6.56
C PRO A 23 -11.58 0.18 -7.18
N ASP A 24 -10.98 -0.79 -6.50
CA ASP A 24 -10.77 -2.14 -7.04
C ASP A 24 -11.92 -3.11 -6.76
N CYS A 25 -12.65 -2.91 -5.67
CA CYS A 25 -13.72 -3.82 -5.23
C CYS A 25 -15.05 -3.13 -4.92
N SER A 26 -15.11 -1.80 -5.06
CA SER A 26 -16.30 -0.97 -4.80
C SER A 26 -16.85 -1.06 -3.37
N THR A 27 -16.15 -1.73 -2.45
CA THR A 27 -16.60 -1.80 -1.05
C THR A 27 -16.46 -0.44 -0.38
N PRO A 28 -17.47 0.01 0.37
CA PRO A 28 -17.34 1.24 1.15
C PRO A 28 -16.22 1.10 2.19
N PHE A 29 -15.52 2.20 2.45
CA PHE A 29 -14.56 2.29 3.54
C PHE A 29 -15.32 2.34 4.88
N ILE A 30 -15.72 1.17 5.36
CA ILE A 30 -16.28 0.99 6.71
C ILE A 30 -15.15 1.07 7.76
N SER A 31 -13.92 0.74 7.35
CA SER A 31 -12.72 0.70 8.18
C SER A 31 -11.59 1.53 7.57
N LEU A 32 -10.40 1.35 8.12
CA LEU A 32 -9.17 1.98 7.68
C LEU A 32 -8.91 1.80 6.17
N SER A 33 -8.69 2.90 5.45
CA SER A 33 -8.24 2.91 4.04
C SER A 33 -6.73 3.01 3.94
N TYR A 34 -6.08 2.91 2.79
CA TYR A 34 -4.61 2.93 2.70
C TYR A 34 -4.19 3.60 1.41
N ARG A 35 -3.10 4.37 1.45
CA ARG A 35 -2.51 4.98 0.25
C ARG A 35 -1.21 4.26 -0.11
N CYS A 36 -1.02 3.95 -1.38
CA CYS A 36 0.27 3.50 -1.92
C CYS A 36 0.99 4.72 -2.52
N LEU A 37 2.27 4.92 -2.20
CA LEU A 37 3.07 6.04 -2.69
C LEU A 37 3.73 5.79 -4.06
N GLY A 38 3.61 4.58 -4.61
CA GLY A 38 4.22 4.27 -5.91
C GLY A 38 3.28 4.46 -7.10
N TYR A 39 1.99 4.69 -6.88
CA TYR A 39 1.06 5.06 -7.95
C TYR A 39 1.06 6.58 -8.10
N GLU A 40 0.97 7.06 -9.34
CA GLU A 40 0.83 8.49 -9.65
C GLU A 40 -0.49 9.08 -9.09
N ASP A 41 -1.40 8.21 -8.64
CA ASP A 41 -2.66 8.62 -8.03
C ASP A 41 -2.64 8.53 -6.50
N SER A 42 -3.21 9.56 -5.86
CA SER A 42 -3.36 9.63 -4.41
C SER A 42 -4.55 8.79 -3.91
N ARG A 43 -4.86 7.66 -4.58
CA ARG A 43 -6.07 6.88 -4.29
C ARG A 43 -5.92 6.10 -2.98
N LEU A 44 -7.07 5.91 -2.34
CA LEU A 44 -7.23 5.09 -1.16
C LEU A 44 -7.73 3.70 -1.56
N TYR A 45 -7.19 2.67 -0.91
CA TYR A 45 -7.54 1.27 -1.11
C TYR A 45 -7.94 0.64 0.22
N CYS A 46 -8.78 -0.38 0.19
CA CYS A 46 -9.00 -1.20 1.38
C CYS A 46 -7.76 -2.09 1.61
N LYS A 47 -7.56 -2.57 2.85
CA LYS A 47 -6.41 -3.42 3.20
C LYS A 47 -6.24 -4.61 2.23
N ALA A 48 -7.34 -5.29 1.87
CA ALA A 48 -7.30 -6.46 1.00
C ALA A 48 -6.82 -6.12 -0.42
N CYS A 49 -7.36 -5.07 -1.03
CA CYS A 49 -6.95 -4.63 -2.37
C CYS A 49 -5.52 -4.09 -2.38
N LEU A 50 -5.13 -3.36 -1.33
CA LEU A 50 -3.76 -2.90 -1.16
C LEU A 50 -2.78 -4.08 -1.15
N LEU A 51 -2.99 -5.08 -0.29
CA LEU A 51 -2.10 -6.26 -0.20
C LEU A 51 -2.07 -7.05 -1.51
N LYS A 52 -3.21 -7.19 -2.20
CA LYS A 52 -3.29 -7.84 -3.51
C LYS A 52 -2.45 -7.11 -4.56
N ASN A 53 -2.52 -5.77 -4.61
CA ASN A 53 -1.74 -4.98 -5.55
C ASN A 53 -0.23 -5.03 -5.20
N HIS A 54 0.09 -4.95 -3.91
CA HIS A 54 1.47 -5.08 -3.41
C HIS A 54 2.10 -6.45 -3.64
N ALA A 55 1.30 -7.49 -3.92
CA ALA A 55 1.84 -8.77 -4.35
C ALA A 55 2.77 -8.59 -5.56
N GLN A 56 2.41 -7.74 -6.53
CA GLN A 56 3.19 -7.46 -7.76
C GLN A 56 4.32 -6.44 -7.58
N ILE A 57 4.22 -5.61 -6.55
CA ILE A 57 5.08 -4.44 -6.32
C ILE A 57 5.40 -4.33 -4.81
N PRO A 58 6.13 -5.32 -4.25
CA PRO A 58 6.28 -5.48 -2.80
C PRO A 58 7.12 -4.38 -2.13
N PHE A 59 7.92 -3.63 -2.89
CA PHE A 59 8.81 -2.59 -2.35
C PHE A 59 8.24 -1.17 -2.43
N ARG A 60 6.94 -1.03 -2.72
CA ARG A 60 6.32 0.30 -2.67
C ARG A 60 5.95 0.68 -1.25
N LYS A 61 6.21 1.92 -0.88
CA LYS A 61 5.83 2.47 0.42
C LYS A 61 4.33 2.67 0.49
N ILE A 62 3.79 2.44 1.68
CA ILE A 62 2.39 2.70 2.00
C ILE A 62 2.29 3.78 3.08
N GLN A 63 1.15 4.44 3.13
CA GLN A 63 0.82 5.43 4.16
C GLN A 63 -0.56 5.20 4.73
N TRP A 64 -0.65 5.23 6.05
CA TRP A 64 -1.91 5.17 6.76
C TRP A 64 -1.83 5.43 8.28
N ASN A 65 -2.85 6.08 8.87
CA ASN A 65 -3.27 5.79 10.26
C ASN A 65 -4.74 6.09 10.62
N GLY A 66 -5.61 6.40 9.66
CA GLY A 66 -7.01 6.74 9.96
C GLY A 66 -7.26 8.19 10.35
N SER A 67 -6.21 8.96 10.65
CA SER A 67 -6.25 10.39 11.01
C SER A 67 -5.32 11.26 10.15
N PHE A 68 -4.11 10.81 9.84
CA PHE A 68 -3.09 11.46 9.01
C PHE A 68 -2.25 10.43 8.23
N PHE A 69 -1.47 10.90 7.26
CA PHE A 69 -0.58 10.05 6.48
C PHE A 69 0.77 9.87 7.20
N CYS A 70 0.96 8.76 7.89
CA CYS A 70 2.28 8.33 8.34
C CYS A 70 2.74 7.09 7.58
N HIS A 71 4.06 6.89 7.53
CA HIS A 71 4.64 5.70 6.95
C HIS A 71 4.17 4.46 7.72
N ASP A 72 3.71 3.46 6.99
CA ASP A 72 3.34 2.16 7.52
C ASP A 72 4.10 1.09 6.71
N THR A 73 4.22 -0.12 7.24
CA THR A 73 4.94 -1.20 6.56
C THR A 73 3.99 -2.31 6.14
N LEU A 74 4.33 -2.98 5.03
CA LEU A 74 3.57 -4.13 4.56
C LEU A 74 3.62 -5.28 5.58
N HIS A 75 4.73 -5.42 6.30
CA HIS A 75 4.86 -6.31 7.46
C HIS A 75 3.74 -6.08 8.49
N ASP A 76 3.50 -4.83 8.89
CA ASP A 76 2.51 -4.49 9.92
C ASP A 76 1.06 -4.74 9.44
N LEU A 77 0.85 -4.72 8.12
CA LEU A 77 -0.39 -5.15 7.50
C LEU A 77 -0.52 -6.67 7.34
N GLY A 78 0.50 -7.45 7.66
CA GLY A 78 0.51 -8.90 7.50
C GLY A 78 0.67 -9.34 6.05
N PHE A 79 1.34 -8.54 5.22
CA PHE A 79 1.76 -8.96 3.89
C PHE A 79 2.75 -10.11 4.00
N VAL A 80 2.65 -11.08 3.09
CA VAL A 80 3.61 -12.19 3.01
C VAL A 80 4.12 -12.27 1.58
N LEU A 81 5.42 -12.06 1.42
CA LEU A 81 6.09 -12.25 0.14
C LEU A 81 6.58 -13.69 0.01
N LEU A 82 6.04 -14.42 -0.98
CA LEU A 82 6.53 -15.74 -1.35
C LEU A 82 7.69 -15.62 -2.34
N LEU A 83 8.85 -16.17 -1.97
CA LEU A 83 10.02 -16.21 -2.82
C LEU A 83 10.05 -17.47 -3.70
N GLY A 84 10.71 -17.38 -4.85
CA GLY A 84 10.95 -18.52 -5.74
C GLY A 84 9.80 -18.88 -6.69
N HIS A 85 8.71 -18.09 -6.71
CA HIS A 85 7.62 -18.23 -7.68
C HIS A 85 7.40 -16.89 -8.40
N PRO A 86 6.78 -16.90 -9.59
CA PRO A 86 6.29 -15.69 -10.22
C PRO A 86 5.45 -14.88 -9.24
N THR A 87 5.64 -13.58 -9.30
CA THR A 87 5.04 -12.63 -8.38
C THR A 87 3.50 -12.80 -8.30
N GLY A 88 2.96 -12.85 -7.09
CA GLY A 88 1.52 -13.03 -6.83
C GLY A 88 0.98 -14.46 -6.94
N GLN A 89 1.81 -15.46 -7.20
CA GLN A 89 1.41 -16.86 -7.10
C GLN A 89 1.52 -17.38 -5.67
N ILE A 90 0.57 -18.24 -5.28
CA ILE A 90 0.58 -18.94 -4.00
C ILE A 90 1.26 -20.29 -4.22
N CYS A 91 2.31 -20.59 -3.43
CA CYS A 91 2.95 -21.89 -3.45
C CYS A 91 2.13 -22.87 -2.57
N PRO A 92 1.65 -24.01 -3.12
CA PRO A 92 0.94 -25.02 -2.32
C PRO A 92 1.81 -25.65 -1.22
N CYS A 93 3.13 -25.62 -1.40
CA CYS A 93 4.12 -26.13 -0.46
C CYS A 93 4.78 -25.01 0.36
N ALA A 94 4.18 -23.82 0.40
CA ALA A 94 4.72 -22.71 1.18
C ALA A 94 4.88 -23.11 2.65
N SER A 95 5.99 -22.71 3.26
CA SER A 95 6.16 -22.84 4.70
C SER A 95 5.07 -22.03 5.41
N LEU A 96 4.47 -22.62 6.46
CA LEU A 96 3.50 -21.94 7.31
C LEU A 96 4.14 -20.93 8.28
N ALA A 97 5.47 -20.79 8.27
CA ALA A 97 6.22 -19.91 9.15
C ALA A 97 6.88 -18.77 8.34
N PRO A 98 6.17 -17.65 8.09
CA PRO A 98 6.77 -16.49 7.45
C PRO A 98 7.93 -15.96 8.32
N ARG A 99 9.00 -15.51 7.66
CA ARG A 99 10.15 -14.87 8.30
C ARG A 99 10.14 -13.39 7.94
N LYS A 100 10.60 -12.54 8.86
CA LYS A 100 10.81 -11.12 8.60
C LYS A 100 11.84 -10.96 7.50
N LEU A 101 11.49 -10.17 6.49
CA LEU A 101 12.39 -9.85 5.40
C LEU A 101 12.66 -8.34 5.40
N VAL A 102 13.94 -7.99 5.37
CA VAL A 102 14.39 -6.60 5.17
C VAL A 102 15.03 -6.53 3.79
N ALA A 103 14.42 -5.75 2.90
CA ALA A 103 14.96 -5.49 1.58
C ALA A 103 15.45 -4.04 1.50
N LEU A 104 16.56 -3.82 0.80
CA LEU A 104 17.12 -2.49 0.58
C LEU A 104 17.22 -2.24 -0.92
N ASP A 105 16.78 -1.07 -1.36
CA ASP A 105 16.95 -0.58 -2.72
C ASP A 105 17.21 0.93 -2.75
N VAL A 106 17.22 1.52 -3.96
CA VAL A 106 17.42 2.97 -4.15
C VAL A 106 16.31 3.83 -3.54
N THR A 107 15.16 3.24 -3.17
CA THR A 107 14.03 3.93 -2.55
C THR A 107 14.03 3.81 -1.01
N GLY A 108 14.90 2.97 -0.45
CA GLY A 108 15.19 2.89 0.98
C GLY A 108 15.12 1.47 1.54
N ILE A 109 14.73 1.37 2.82
CA ILE A 109 14.59 0.13 3.57
C ILE A 109 13.13 -0.28 3.58
N HIS A 110 12.85 -1.54 3.26
CA HIS A 110 11.51 -2.13 3.19
C HIS A 110 11.41 -3.29 4.18
N MET A 111 10.40 -3.25 5.05
CA MET A 111 10.09 -4.32 6.00
C MET A 111 8.85 -5.07 5.50
N LEU A 112 9.04 -6.37 5.26
CA LEU A 112 8.04 -7.31 4.75
C LEU A 112 7.82 -8.45 5.76
#